data_AF-A0A957F0X5-F1
#
_entry.id   AF-A0A957F0X5-F1
#
_cell.length_a   1.000
_cell.length_b   1.000
_cell.length_c   1.000
_cell.angle_alpha   90.00
_cell.angle_beta   90.00
_cell.angle_gamma   90.00
#
_symmetry.space_group_name_H-M   'P 1'
#
loop_
_entity.id
_entity.type
_entity.pdbx_description
1 polymer ?
#
loop_
_entity_poly.entity_id
_entity_poly.type
_entity_poly.pdbx_seq_one_letter_code
_entity_poly.pdbx_strand_id
1 'polypeptide(L)' 'IDVAKCIALGANLVGLAGDFLRAADQNGVAGVVELAETLTDELRIAMFCSGAADLQVLSQTPLHTAF' A
#
# COMPACT_ATOMS: atom_id res chain seq x y z
N ILE A 1 -2.30 -4.41 2.01
CA ILE A 1 -3.12 -3.45 2.79
C ILE A 1 -2.22 -2.59 3.69
N ASP A 2 -0.99 -3.03 3.96
CA ASP A 2 -0.15 -2.41 5.00
C ASP A 2 0.28 -0.98 4.68
N VAL A 3 0.43 -0.64 3.39
CA VAL A 3 0.65 0.76 2.97
C VAL A 3 -0.49 1.67 3.45
N ALA A 4 -1.75 1.23 3.29
CA ALA A 4 -2.90 2.03 3.73
C ALA A 4 -2.94 2.21 5.25
N LYS A 5 -2.62 1.17 6.01
CA LYS A 5 -2.53 1.25 7.49
C LYS A 5 -1.44 2.22 7.93
N CYS A 6 -0.26 2.15 7.33
CA CYS A 6 0.83 3.08 7.64
C CYS A 6 0.43 4.54 7.39
N ILE A 7 -0.24 4.81 6.26
CA ILE A 7 -0.73 6.14 5.94
C ILE A 7 -1.81 6.59 6.94
N ALA A 8 -2.78 5.73 7.27
CA ALA A 8 -3.80 6.01 8.28
C ALA A 8 -3.21 6.25 9.69
N LEU A 9 -2.01 5.72 9.97
CA LEU A 9 -1.24 5.99 11.19
C LEU A 9 -0.36 7.26 11.09
N GLY A 10 -0.47 8.03 10.01
CA GLY A 10 0.20 9.32 9.83
C GLY A 10 1.47 9.29 8.99
N ALA A 11 1.81 8.17 8.34
CA ALA A 11 2.97 8.13 7.44
C ALA A 11 2.70 8.89 6.13
N ASN A 12 3.70 9.62 5.64
CA ASN A 12 3.66 10.24 4.30
C ASN A 12 4.29 9.37 3.19
N LEU A 13 5.01 8.31 3.57
CA LEU A 13 5.70 7.39 2.65
C LEU A 13 5.89 6.02 3.32
N VAL A 14 5.90 4.96 2.51
CA VAL A 14 6.18 3.59 2.93
C VAL A 14 7.24 2.97 2.02
N GLY A 15 8.23 2.30 2.60
CA GLY A 15 9.27 1.60 1.86
C GLY A 15 9.10 0.07 1.97
N LEU A 16 9.32 -0.63 0.87
CA LEU A 16 9.40 -2.09 0.83
C LEU A 16 10.76 -2.48 0.25
N ALA A 17 11.51 -3.34 0.94
CA ALA A 17 12.82 -3.79 0.47
C ALA A 17 12.76 -5.25 0.01
N GLY A 18 12.52 -6.18 0.96
CA GLY A 18 12.59 -7.61 0.71
C GLY A 18 11.66 -8.09 -0.42
N ASP A 19 10.45 -7.53 -0.51
CA ASP A 19 9.49 -7.94 -1.54
C ASP A 19 9.94 -7.54 -2.95
N PHE A 20 10.43 -6.32 -3.12
CA PHE A 20 10.97 -5.89 -4.41
C PHE A 20 12.23 -6.66 -4.81
N LEU A 21 13.11 -7.00 -3.85
CA LEU A 21 14.27 -7.85 -4.14
C LEU A 21 13.86 -9.26 -4.57
N ARG A 22 12.86 -9.86 -3.91
CA ARG A 22 12.33 -11.18 -4.29
C ARG A 22 11.66 -11.16 -5.66
N ALA A 23 10.87 -10.12 -5.95
CA ALA A 23 10.23 -9.97 -7.25
C ALA A 23 11.26 -9.79 -8.38
N ALA A 24 12.34 -9.04 -8.11
CA ALA A 24 13.46 -8.89 -9.04
C ALA A 24 14.21 -10.21 -9.26
N ASP A 25 14.44 -10.99 -8.21
CA ASP A 25 15.10 -12.30 -8.29
C ASP A 25 14.27 -13.30 -9.12
N GLN A 26 12.94 -13.28 -8.96
CA GLN A 26 12.04 -14.21 -9.64
C GLN A 26 11.84 -13.88 -11.13
N ASN A 27 11.52 -12.62 -11.44
CA ASN A 27 11.06 -12.21 -12.78
C ASN A 27 11.73 -10.92 -13.29
N GLY A 28 12.87 -10.52 -12.71
CA GLY A 28 13.60 -9.33 -13.11
C GLY A 28 12.77 -8.05 -13.02
N VAL A 29 12.97 -7.15 -13.99
CA VAL A 29 12.23 -5.87 -14.06
C VAL A 29 10.72 -6.08 -14.15
N ALA A 30 10.26 -7.12 -14.87
CA ALA A 30 8.83 -7.39 -15.02
C ALA A 30 8.18 -7.71 -13.66
N GLY A 31 8.81 -8.53 -12.83
CA GLY A 31 8.32 -8.82 -11.48
C GLY A 31 8.29 -7.60 -10.57
N VAL A 32 9.28 -6.72 -10.67
CA VAL A 32 9.31 -5.45 -9.92
C VAL A 32 8.14 -4.55 -10.31
N VAL A 33 7.88 -4.41 -11.62
CA VAL A 33 6.77 -3.59 -12.12
C VAL A 33 5.43 -4.19 -11.69
N GLU A 34 5.24 -5.49 -11.86
CA GLU A 34 4.02 -6.20 -11.45
C GLU A 34 3.73 -6.03 -9.96
N LEU A 35 4.76 -6.15 -9.10
CA LEU A 35 4.60 -5.93 -7.66
C LEU A 35 4.23 -4.47 -7.36
N ALA A 36 4.86 -3.49 -8.01
CA ALA A 36 4.55 -2.08 -7.82
C ALA A 36 3.09 -1.75 -8.21
N GLU A 37 2.62 -2.29 -9.34
CA GLU A 37 1.25 -2.14 -9.80
C GLU A 37 0.26 -2.81 -8.83
N THR A 38 0.56 -4.04 -8.40
CA THR A 38 -0.26 -4.78 -7.42
C THR A 38 -0.41 -4.01 -6.12
N LEU A 39 0.70 -3.49 -5.55
CA LEU A 39 0.66 -2.68 -4.33
C LEU A 39 -0.12 -1.37 -4.52
N THR A 40 -0.03 -0.77 -5.70
CA THR A 40 -0.76 0.46 -6.04
C THR A 40 -2.26 0.22 -6.11
N ASP A 41 -2.68 -0.87 -6.77
CA ASP A 41 -4.08 -1.23 -6.88
C ASP A 41 -4.66 -1.66 -5.54
N GLU A 42 -3.89 -2.39 -4.74
CA GLU A 42 -4.29 -2.75 -3.38
C GLU A 42 -4.52 -1.50 -2.51
N LEU A 43 -3.65 -0.49 -2.61
CA LEU A 43 -3.85 0.79 -1.92
C LEU A 43 -5.14 1.49 -2.38
N ARG A 44 -5.39 1.56 -3.70
CA ARG A 44 -6.63 2.15 -4.26
C ARG A 44 -7.88 1.40 -3.82
N ILE A 45 -7.83 0.06 -3.78
CA ILE A 45 -8.93 -0.78 -3.31
C ILE A 45 -9.18 -0.53 -1.82
N ALA A 46 -8.14 -0.49 -1.00
CA ALA A 46 -8.28 -0.20 0.42
C ALA A 46 -8.92 1.18 0.65
N MET A 47 -8.45 2.19 -0.08
CA MET A 47 -9.02 3.54 -0.08
C MET A 47 -10.49 3.56 -0.48
N PHE A 48 -10.86 2.88 -1.56
CA PHE A 48 -12.25 2.76 -2.00
C PHE A 48 -13.12 2.10 -0.93
N CYS A 49 -12.67 0.96 -0.37
CA CYS A 49 -13.39 0.24 0.67
C CYS A 49 -13.53 1.02 1.97
N SER A 50 -12.61 1.95 2.26
CA SER A 50 -12.64 2.80 3.46
C SER A 50 -13.23 4.19 3.22
N GLY A 51 -13.74 4.48 2.02
CA GLY A 51 -14.29 5.80 1.68
C GLY A 51 -13.26 6.93 1.60
N ALA A 52 -11.98 6.62 1.41
CA ALA A 52 -10.91 7.60 1.25
C ALA A 52 -10.70 7.95 -0.23
N ALA A 53 -10.99 9.19 -0.63
CA ALA A 53 -10.85 9.62 -2.03
C ALA A 53 -9.39 9.86 -2.45
N ASP A 54 -8.51 10.17 -1.51
CA ASP A 54 -7.10 10.46 -1.72
C ASP A 54 -6.27 10.09 -0.46
N LEU A 55 -4.94 10.25 -0.55
CA LEU A 55 -4.04 9.93 0.56
C LEU A 55 -4.22 10.85 1.78
N GLN A 56 -4.69 12.09 1.57
CA GLN A 56 -4.93 13.02 2.67
C GLN A 56 -6.14 12.55 3.49
N VAL A 57 -7.23 12.15 2.83
CA VAL A 57 -8.39 11.55 3.49
C VAL A 57 -8.01 10.20 4.14
N LEU A 58 -7.20 9.38 3.46
CA LEU A 58 -6.72 8.11 4.02
C LEU A 58 -5.94 8.33 5.32
N SER A 59 -5.09 9.37 5.39
CA SER A 59 -4.32 9.69 6.60
C SER A 59 -5.15 10.07 7.82
N GLN A 60 -6.42 10.41 7.63
CA GLN A 60 -7.39 10.74 8.69
C GLN A 60 -8.44 9.63 8.88
N THR A 61 -8.35 8.55 8.09
CA THR A 61 -9.30 7.44 8.15
C THR A 61 -9.04 6.61 9.41
N PRO A 62 -10.05 6.38 10.28
CA PRO A 62 -9.86 5.63 11.52
C PRO A 62 -9.37 4.21 11.27
N LEU A 63 -8.29 3.82 11.95
CA LEU A 63 -7.81 2.44 12.00
C LEU A 63 -8.36 1.76 13.26
N HIS A 64 -9.37 0.90 13.10
CA HIS A 64 -9.97 0.16 14.21
C HIS A 64 -9.05 -0.97 14.67
N THR A 65 -8.74 -1.01 15.97
CA THR A 65 -7.86 -2.02 16.60
C THR A 65 -8.62 -3.05 17.44
N ALA A 66 -9.94 -2.88 17.58
CA ALA A 66 -10.85 -3.78 18.28
C ALA A 66 -12.11 -4.02 17.44
N PHE A 67 -12.69 -5.21 17.56
CA PHE A 67 -13.94 -5.64 16.91
C PHE A 67 -15.05 -5.82 17.95
#